data_AF-A0A920JPL2-F1
#
_entry.id   AF-A0A920JPL2-F1
#
_cell.length_a   1.000
_cell.length_b   1.000
_cell.length_c   1.000
_cell.angle_alpha   90.00
_cell.angle_beta   90.00
_cell.angle_gamma   90.00
#
_symmetry.space_group_name_H-M   'P 1'
#
loop_
_entity.id
_entity.type
_entity.pdbx_description
1 polymer ?
#
loop_
_entity_poly.entity_id
_entity_poly.type
_entity_poly.pdbx_seq_one_letter_code
_entity_poly.pdbx_strand_id
1 'polypeptide(L)' 'MFPTKSKKRYTLCSHDVLEEVKKHIKIPICVIGGINHENIKSFNKIKPDMISMISGIFSEQKPSKIVTIMNTFNE' A
#
# COMPACT_ATOMS: atom_id res chain seq x y z
N MET A 1 4.82 -0.47 -5.64
CA MET A 1 3.99 -1.57 -5.05
C MET A 1 4.86 -2.81 -4.84
N PHE A 2 4.33 -3.87 -4.20
CA PHE A 2 5.11 -5.03 -3.77
C PHE A 2 4.58 -6.36 -4.32
N PRO A 3 5.42 -7.41 -4.42
CA PRO A 3 4.98 -8.74 -4.80
C PRO A 3 3.88 -9.28 -3.88
N THR A 4 2.95 -10.06 -4.45
CA THR A 4 1.85 -10.65 -3.70
C THR A 4 1.57 -12.09 -4.14
N LYS A 5 1.00 -12.89 -3.23
CA LYS A 5 0.51 -14.25 -3.49
C LYS A 5 -1.00 -14.31 -3.73
N SER A 6 -1.74 -13.23 -3.47
CA SER A 6 -3.21 -13.21 -3.64
C SER A 6 -3.66 -13.17 -5.11
N LYS A 7 -2.75 -12.86 -6.03
CA LYS A 7 -2.99 -12.84 -7.48
C LYS A 7 -1.89 -13.63 -8.19
N LYS A 8 -2.25 -14.58 -9.05
CA LYS A 8 -1.31 -15.49 -9.73
C LYS A 8 -0.59 -14.86 -10.93
N ARG A 9 -1.22 -13.89 -11.61
CA ARG A 9 -0.67 -13.21 -12.79
C ARG A 9 -0.87 -11.71 -12.64
N TYR A 10 0.21 -10.97 -12.58
CA TYR A 10 0.21 -9.50 -12.48
C TYR A 10 1.54 -8.95 -12.97
N THR A 11 1.50 -7.71 -13.45
CA THR A 11 2.71 -6.90 -13.64
C THR A 11 2.96 -6.11 -12.37
N LEU A 12 4.19 -6.12 -11.87
CA LEU A 12 4.55 -5.31 -10.70
C LEU A 12 4.60 -3.83 -11.11
N CYS A 13 3.83 -3.00 -10.42
CA CYS A 13 3.86 -1.55 -10.63
C CYS A 13 4.93 -0.91 -9.74
N SER A 14 5.87 -0.19 -10.37
CA SER A 14 6.94 0.54 -9.68
C SER A 14 6.40 1.80 -8.99
N HIS A 15 7.19 2.34 -8.07
CA HIS A 15 6.84 3.60 -7.39
C HIS A 15 6.93 4.80 -8.34
N ASP A 16 7.83 4.76 -9.32
CA ASP A 16 7.99 5.83 -10.32
C ASP A 16 6.70 6.08 -11.11
N VAL A 17 5.95 5.02 -11.43
CA VAL A 17 4.64 5.15 -12.10
C VAL A 17 3.66 5.94 -11.22
N LEU A 18 3.63 5.65 -9.92
CA LEU A 18 2.76 6.36 -8.98
C LEU A 18 3.16 7.84 -8.86
N GLU A 19 4.47 8.12 -8.75
CA GLU A 19 4.98 9.49 -8.73
C GLU A 19 4.62 10.27 -10.00
N GLU A 20 4.74 9.62 -11.15
CA GLU A 20 4.43 10.24 -12.44
C GLU A 20 2.92 10.50 -12.60
N VAL A 21 2.09 9.54 -12.23
CA VAL A 21 0.63 9.68 -12.31
C VAL A 21 0.15 10.81 -11.40
N LYS A 22 0.69 10.96 -10.19
CA LYS A 22 0.31 12.06 -9.28
C LYS A 22 0.62 13.46 -9.82
N LYS A 23 1.56 13.60 -10.76
CA LYS A 23 1.84 14.89 -11.42
C LYS A 23 0.74 15.29 -12.43
N HIS A 24 0.09 14.30 -13.03
CA HIS A 24 -0.82 14.50 -14.16
C HIS A 24 -2.29 14.35 -13.79
N ILE A 25 -2.57 13.58 -12.75
CA ILE A 25 -3.92 13.13 -12.41
C ILE A 25 -4.29 13.61 -10.99
N LYS A 26 -5.46 14.24 -10.87
CA LYS A 26 -6.01 14.76 -9.61
C LYS A 26 -7.07 13.88 -8.96
N ILE A 27 -7.41 12.74 -9.55
CA ILE A 27 -8.31 11.78 -8.90
C ILE A 27 -7.59 11.08 -7.75
N PRO A 28 -8.27 10.78 -6.63
CA PRO A 28 -7.68 10.06 -5.51
C PRO A 28 -7.11 8.70 -5.93
N ILE A 29 -5.89 8.40 -5.49
CA ILE A 29 -5.18 7.18 -5.86
C ILE A 29 -5.10 6.23 -4.66
N CYS A 30 -5.61 5.01 -4.86
CA CYS A 30 -5.44 3.90 -3.94
C CYS A 30 -4.32 2.98 -4.42
N VAL A 31 -3.29 2.77 -3.58
CA VAL A 31 -2.25 1.77 -3.85
C VAL A 31 -2.62 0.43 -3.25
N ILE A 32 -2.45 -0.64 -4.04
CA ILE A 32 -2.76 -2.01 -3.63
C ILE A 32 -1.65 -2.96 -4.07
N GLY A 33 -1.56 -4.11 -3.41
CA GLY A 33 -0.70 -5.23 -3.85
C GLY A 33 0.57 -5.38 -3.02
N GLY A 34 0.61 -6.47 -2.25
CA GLY A 34 1.77 -6.87 -1.44
C GLY A 34 2.07 -5.97 -0.25
N ILE A 35 1.21 -5.00 0.04
CA ILE A 35 1.43 -4.02 1.12
C ILE A 35 1.18 -4.70 2.49
N ASN A 36 2.09 -4.47 3.42
CA ASN A 36 2.05 -4.96 4.81
C ASN A 36 2.70 -3.95 5.77
N HIS A 37 2.73 -4.27 7.07
CA HIS A 37 3.27 -3.38 8.09
C HIS A 37 4.78 -3.11 7.96
N GLU A 38 5.53 -3.98 7.29
CA GLU A 38 6.98 -3.86 7.09
C GLU A 38 7.30 -2.85 6.00
N ASN A 39 6.52 -2.84 4.91
CA ASN A 39 6.81 -2.07 3.71
C ASN A 39 5.96 -0.80 3.55
N ILE A 40 4.91 -0.61 4.35
CA ILE A 40 4.00 0.53 4.25
C ILE A 40 4.71 1.89 4.36
N LYS A 41 5.78 1.98 5.18
CA LYS A 41 6.58 3.20 5.36
C LYS A 41 7.26 3.71 4.08
N SER A 42 7.41 2.86 3.07
CA SER A 42 7.91 3.27 1.75
C SER A 42 7.04 4.35 1.08
N PHE A 43 5.76 4.45 1.45
CA PHE A 43 4.82 5.41 0.90
C PHE A 43 4.86 6.79 1.59
N ASN A 44 5.64 7.00 2.66
CA ASN A 44 5.70 8.27 3.40
C ASN A 44 6.04 9.48 2.51
N LYS A 45 6.86 9.28 1.47
CA LYS A 45 7.25 10.34 0.53
C LYS A 45 6.19 10.60 -0.54
N ILE A 46 5.59 9.54 -1.08
CA ILE A 46 4.68 9.62 -2.23
C ILE A 46 3.25 9.97 -1.79
N LYS A 47 2.87 9.61 -0.56
CA LYS A 47 1.59 9.91 0.09
C LYS A 47 0.38 9.61 -0.79
N PRO A 48 0.12 8.35 -1.16
CA PRO A 48 -1.12 7.99 -1.85
C PRO A 48 -2.33 8.35 -0.97
N ASP A 49 -3.46 8.65 -1.60
CA ASP A 49 -4.68 9.05 -0.86
C ASP A 49 -5.26 7.88 -0.06
N MET A 50 -5.05 6.65 -0.54
CA MET A 50 -5.51 5.42 0.11
C MET A 50 -4.50 4.29 -0.03
N ILE A 51 -4.51 3.38 0.93
CA ILE A 51 -3.72 2.15 0.95
C ILE A 51 -4.66 0.97 1.19
N SER A 52 -4.57 -0.07 0.36
CA SER A 52 -5.33 -1.31 0.55
C SER A 52 -4.41 -2.50 0.80
N MET A 53 -4.78 -3.32 1.79
CA MET A 53 -4.06 -4.53 2.18
C MET A 53 -5.02 -5.72 2.30
N ILE A 54 -4.53 -6.91 1.94
CA ILE A 54 -5.23 -8.18 2.18
C ILE A 54 -4.38 -9.02 3.12
N SER A 55 -3.31 -9.63 2.61
CA SER A 55 -2.42 -10.48 3.43
C SER A 55 -1.77 -9.70 4.56
N GLY A 56 -1.46 -8.41 4.36
CA GLY A 56 -0.94 -7.56 5.43
C GLY A 56 -1.88 -7.37 6.63
N ILE A 57 -3.17 -7.74 6.52
CA ILE A 57 -4.14 -7.75 7.63
C ILE A 57 -4.46 -9.20 8.03
N PHE A 58 -4.90 -10.02 7.07
CA PHE A 58 -5.43 -11.36 7.35
C PHE A 58 -4.35 -12.40 7.71
N SER A 59 -3.07 -12.13 7.43
CA SER A 59 -1.97 -13.02 7.84
C SER A 59 -1.45 -12.73 9.24
N GLU A 60 -1.96 -11.68 9.91
CA GLU A 60 -1.58 -11.34 11.27
C GLU A 60 -2.39 -12.13 12.29
N GLN A 61 -1.75 -12.56 13.39
CA GLN A 61 -2.45 -13.23 14.48
C GLN A 61 -3.49 -12.34 15.17
N LYS A 62 -3.24 -11.02 15.18
CA LYS A 62 -4.14 -10.01 15.75
C LYS A 62 -4.33 -8.89 14.74
N PRO A 63 -5.34 -8.98 13.85
CA PRO A 63 -5.60 -7.98 12.82
C PRO A 63 -5.78 -6.56 13.35
N SER A 64 -6.26 -6.40 14.59
CA SER A 64 -6.39 -5.10 15.25
C SER A 64 -5.07 -4.35 15.41
N LYS A 65 -3.92 -5.04 15.51
CA LYS A 65 -2.59 -4.40 15.55
C LYS A 65 -2.31 -3.59 14.30
N ILE A 66 -2.77 -4.06 13.15
CA ILE A 66 -2.57 -3.38 11.87
C ILE A 66 -3.33 -2.06 11.82
N VAL A 67 -4.52 -2.01 12.42
CA VAL A 67 -5.27 -0.75 12.55
C VAL A 67 -4.47 0.28 13.35
N THR A 68 -3.85 -0.12 14.45
CA THR A 68 -2.97 0.78 15.24
C THR A 68 -1.80 1.27 14.41
N ILE A 69 -1.11 0.37 13.68
CA ILE A 69 0.03 0.75 12.81
C ILE A 69 -0.42 1.72 11.71
N MET A 70 -1.60 1.50 11.13
CA MET A 70 -2.17 2.36 10.09
C MET A 70 -2.54 3.75 10.63
N ASN A 71 -3.01 3.85 11.88
CA ASN A 71 -3.27 5.14 12.50
C ASN A 71 -1.98 5.96 12.67
N THR A 72 -0.90 5.33 13.15
CA THR A 72 0.42 6.00 13.29
C THR A 72 1.08 6.33 11.95
N PHE A 73 0.72 5.64 10.87
CA PHE A 73 1.23 5.98 9.53
C PHE A 73 0.65 7.30 9.00
N ASN A 74 -0.55 7.70 9.45
CA ASN A 74 -1.23 8.92 9.01
C ASN A 74 -0.90 10.15 9.88
N GLU A 75 -0.15 9.97 10.98
CA GLU A 75 0.37 11.04 11.86
C GLU A 75 1.68 11.63 11.29
#